data_AF-A0A5C6LP25-F1
#
_entry.id   AF-A0A5C6LP25-F1
#
_cell.length_a   1.000
_cell.length_b   1.000
_cell.length_c   1.000
_cell.angle_alpha   90.00
_cell.angle_beta   90.00
_cell.angle_gamma   90.00
#
_symmetry.space_group_name_H-M   'P 1'
#
loop_
_entity.id
_entity.type
_entity.pdbx_description
1 polymer ?
#
loop_
_entity_poly.entity_id
_entity_poly.type
_entity_poly.pdbx_seq_one_letter_code
_entity_poly.pdbx_strand_id
1 'polypeptide(L)' 'MLAVVWFGCKKPGTETPEPPLPPIDTTGTHPVPGKLPEKNVSCNIQGQILNENGNPVSGVTVNAAGATAVTDRYGFFPV' A
#
# COMPACT_ATOMS: atom_id res chain seq x y z
N MET A 1 -8.60 -42.50 3.19
CA MET A 1 -7.96 -43.83 3.16
C MET A 1 -7.55 -44.08 1.70
N LEU A 2 -6.23 -44.23 1.45
CA LEU A 2 -5.55 -44.56 0.16
C LEU A 2 -5.79 -43.59 -1.04
N ALA A 3 -4.86 -43.36 -1.97
CA ALA A 3 -3.76 -44.17 -2.45
C ALA A 3 -2.56 -43.34 -2.95
N VAL A 4 -1.42 -44.02 -3.02
CA VAL A 4 -0.09 -43.55 -3.39
C VAL A 4 0.04 -43.35 -4.91
N VAL A 5 0.92 -42.40 -5.24
CA VAL A 5 1.34 -41.81 -6.52
C VAL A 5 1.73 -42.83 -7.60
N TRP A 6 1.40 -42.51 -8.86
CA TRP A 6 2.00 -43.11 -10.05
C TRP A 6 2.89 -42.08 -10.78
N PHE A 7 4.21 -42.25 -10.72
CA PHE A 7 5.15 -41.51 -11.55
C PHE A 7 5.28 -42.21 -12.92
N GLY A 8 4.64 -41.64 -13.94
CA GLY A 8 4.84 -42.05 -15.32
C GLY A 8 5.72 -41.06 -16.07
N CYS A 9 6.99 -41.39 -16.29
CA CYS A 9 7.89 -40.67 -17.18
C CYS A 9 7.32 -40.63 -18.62
N LYS A 10 7.22 -39.44 -19.23
CA LYS A 10 7.06 -39.32 -20.70
C LYS A 10 8.28 -38.71 -21.37
N LYS A 11 8.53 -39.28 -22.55
CA LYS A 11 9.72 -39.31 -23.42
C LYS A 11 10.23 -37.95 -23.91
N PRO A 12 11.51 -37.89 -24.34
CA PRO A 12 12.09 -36.74 -25.02
C PRO A 12 11.61 -36.68 -26.48
N GLY A 13 11.26 -35.49 -26.97
CA GLY A 13 10.96 -35.32 -28.39
C GLY A 13 10.33 -33.98 -28.76
N THR A 14 11.11 -33.20 -29.51
CA THR A 14 10.67 -32.18 -30.48
C THR A 14 10.09 -30.88 -29.92
N GLU A 15 10.97 -29.96 -29.51
CA GLU A 15 10.65 -28.54 -29.49
C GLU A 15 11.35 -27.87 -30.68
N THR A 16 10.52 -27.49 -31.64
CA THR A 16 10.78 -26.62 -32.79
C THR A 16 11.70 -25.44 -32.44
N PRO A 17 12.65 -25.01 -33.29
CA PRO A 17 13.49 -23.85 -32.99
C PRO A 17 12.60 -22.64 -32.67
N GLU A 18 12.72 -22.18 -31.43
CA GLU A 18 11.93 -21.09 -30.87
C GLU A 18 12.24 -19.80 -31.65
N PRO A 19 11.23 -19.03 -32.10
CA PRO A 19 11.47 -17.72 -32.70
C PRO A 19 12.25 -16.84 -31.73
N PRO A 20 13.10 -15.91 -32.22
CA PRO A 20 13.93 -15.08 -31.35
C PRO A 20 13.05 -14.36 -30.33
N LEU A 21 13.38 -14.57 -29.05
CA LEU A 21 12.67 -13.97 -27.92
C LEU A 21 12.59 -12.45 -28.11
N PRO A 22 11.45 -11.80 -27.80
CA PRO A 22 11.40 -10.35 -27.74
C PRO A 22 12.43 -9.83 -26.72
N PRO A 23 12.95 -8.61 -26.88
CA PRO A 23 13.89 -8.03 -25.93
C PRO A 23 13.26 -8.00 -24.54
N ILE A 24 13.98 -8.57 -23.57
CA ILE A 24 13.61 -8.58 -22.16
C ILE A 24 13.52 -7.14 -21.68
N ASP A 25 12.31 -6.69 -21.32
CA ASP A 25 12.14 -5.46 -20.55
C ASP A 25 12.57 -5.75 -19.10
N THR A 26 13.80 -5.36 -18.75
CA THR A 26 14.33 -5.51 -17.39
C THR A 26 13.71 -4.48 -16.41
N THR A 27 12.69 -3.72 -16.80
CA THR A 27 11.97 -2.82 -15.90
C THR A 27 10.92 -3.56 -15.06
N GLY A 28 11.26 -4.77 -14.63
CA GLY A 28 10.60 -5.44 -13.52
C GLY A 28 11.16 -4.87 -12.22
N THR A 29 10.33 -4.17 -11.45
CA THR A 29 10.66 -3.64 -10.13
C THR A 29 10.93 -4.78 -9.14
N HIS A 30 12.12 -5.37 -9.17
CA HIS A 30 12.59 -6.27 -8.12
C HIS A 30 13.08 -5.42 -6.93
N PRO A 31 12.52 -5.58 -5.72
CA PRO A 31 13.03 -4.88 -4.55
C PRO A 31 14.46 -5.32 -4.24
N VAL A 32 15.38 -4.36 -4.15
CA VAL A 32 16.79 -4.59 -3.80
C VAL A 32 16.87 -5.25 -2.43
N PRO A 33 17.48 -6.45 -2.29
CA PRO A 33 17.69 -7.09 -1.00
C PRO A 33 18.50 -6.16 -0.08
N GLY A 34 17.89 -5.74 1.04
CA GLY A 34 18.49 -4.80 1.99
C GLY A 34 17.79 -3.44 2.08
N LYS A 35 16.88 -3.10 1.15
CA LYS A 35 15.97 -1.97 1.33
C LYS A 35 14.65 -2.49 1.89
N LEU A 36 14.48 -2.41 3.21
CA LEU A 36 13.17 -2.60 3.84
C LEU A 36 12.19 -1.67 3.09
N PRO A 37 11.01 -2.14 2.64
CA PRO A 37 10.03 -1.23 2.10
C PRO A 37 9.80 -0.16 3.16
N GLU A 38 10.10 1.10 2.82
CA GLU A 38 9.74 2.25 3.63
C GLU A 38 8.21 2.27 3.67
N LYS A 39 7.65 1.48 4.58
CA LYS A 39 6.23 1.48 4.86
C LYS A 39 5.97 2.83 5.51
N ASN A 40 5.61 3.81 4.69
CA ASN A 40 5.13 5.09 5.17
C ASN A 40 3.85 4.82 5.95
N VAL A 41 3.97 4.72 7.27
CA VAL A 41 2.83 4.60 8.17
C VAL A 41 2.28 6.01 8.34
N SER A 42 1.17 6.29 7.65
CA SER A 42 0.40 7.52 7.88
C SER A 42 -0.54 7.30 9.07
N CYS A 43 -0.43 8.16 10.08
CA CYS A 43 -1.40 8.24 11.17
C CYS A 43 -2.34 9.41 10.90
N ASN A 44 -3.64 9.19 10.99
CA ASN A 44 -4.65 10.25 10.90
C ASN A 44 -5.02 10.70 12.32
N ILE A 45 -4.87 11.97 12.60
CA ILE A 45 -5.33 12.63 13.82
C ILE A 45 -6.70 13.24 13.50
N GLN A 46 -7.70 12.95 14.33
CA GLN A 46 -9.02 13.53 14.16
C GLN A 46 -9.58 13.94 15.51
N GLY A 47 -10.34 15.03 15.53
CA GLY A 47 -10.89 15.56 16.77
C GLY A 47 -11.96 16.63 16.55
N GLN A 48 -12.43 17.18 17.66
CA GLN A 48 -13.40 18.26 17.71
C GLN A 48 -12.86 19.38 18.60
N ILE A 49 -12.97 20.63 18.15
CA ILE A 49 -12.61 21.82 18.93
C ILE A 49 -13.88 22.45 19.49
N LEU A 50 -13.90 22.59 20.81
CA LEU A 50 -14.96 23.25 21.56
C LEU A 50 -14.38 24.48 22.30
N ASN A 51 -15.21 25.49 22.54
CA ASN A 51 -14.87 26.60 23.44
C ASN A 51 -15.13 26.24 24.91
N GLU A 52 -14.85 27.17 25.80
CA GLU A 52 -15.02 27.01 27.26
C GLU A 52 -16.45 26.67 27.68
N ASN A 53 -17.44 27.02 26.85
CA ASN A 53 -18.86 26.73 27.07
C ASN A 53 -19.30 25.38 26.46
N GLY A 54 -18.37 24.61 25.87
CA GLY A 54 -18.65 23.35 25.18
C GLY A 54 -19.26 23.52 23.77
N ASN A 55 -19.28 24.73 23.22
CA ASN A 55 -19.81 24.96 21.87
C ASN A 55 -18.73 24.72 20.80
N PRO A 56 -19.08 24.12 19.65
CA PRO A 56 -18.12 23.87 18.58
C PRO A 56 -17.58 25.16 17.98
N VAL A 57 -16.28 25.15 17.65
CA VAL A 57 -15.60 26.30 17.03
C VAL A 57 -15.21 25.98 15.60
N SER A 58 -15.77 26.73 14.66
CA SER A 58 -15.49 26.61 13.22
C SER A 58 -14.41 27.59 12.76
N GLY A 59 -13.68 27.25 11.69
CA GLY A 59 -12.70 28.14 11.08
C GLY A 59 -11.35 28.20 11.80
N VAL A 60 -11.11 27.32 12.78
CA VAL A 60 -9.84 27.24 13.49
C VAL A 60 -8.84 26.46 12.66
N THR A 61 -7.64 27.00 12.52
CA THR A 61 -6.52 26.28 11.88
C THR A 61 -5.84 25.38 12.91
N VAL A 62 -5.81 24.08 12.64
CA VAL A 62 -5.11 23.07 13.44
C VAL A 62 -3.84 22.69 12.72
N ASN A 63 -2.69 22.80 13.38
CA ASN A 63 -1.40 22.34 12.88
C ASN A 63 -0.89 21.22 13.80
N ALA A 64 -0.76 20.01 13.26
CA ALA A 64 -0.21 18.88 13.99
C ALA A 64 0.54 17.95 13.03
N ALA A 65 1.65 17.36 13.50
CA ALA A 65 2.46 16.42 12.73
C ALA A 65 2.87 16.89 11.32
N GLY A 66 2.98 18.22 11.10
CA GLY A 66 3.31 18.81 9.80
C GLY A 66 2.15 18.90 8.81
N ALA A 67 0.95 18.45 9.19
CA ALA A 67 -0.29 18.65 8.44
C ALA A 67 -1.13 19.78 9.04
N THR A 68 -1.99 20.36 8.22
CA THR A 68 -2.85 21.49 8.62
C THR A 68 -4.27 21.28 8.14
N ALA A 69 -5.24 21.56 9.01
CA ALA A 69 -6.66 21.48 8.68
C ALA A 69 -7.45 22.63 9.30
N VAL A 70 -8.66 22.85 8.78
CA VAL A 70 -9.58 23.86 9.28
C VAL A 70 -10.82 23.17 9.82
N THR A 71 -11.25 23.57 11.02
CA THR A 71 -12.45 22.99 11.65
C THR A 71 -13.73 23.35 10.89
N ASP A 72 -14.60 22.36 10.72
CA ASP A 72 -15.92 22.54 10.08
C ASP A 72 -16.93 23.26 10.99
N ARG A 73 -18.19 23.38 10.55
CA ARG A 73 -19.26 24.06 11.33
C ARG A 73 -19.60 23.38 12.66
N TYR A 74 -19.19 22.13 12.84
CA TYR A 74 -19.37 21.34 14.06
C TYR A 74 -18.06 21.21 14.85
N GLY A 75 -17.01 21.93 14.45
CA GLY A 75 -15.72 21.94 15.12
C GLY A 75 -14.83 20.74 14.79
N PHE A 76 -15.20 19.87 13.85
CA PHE A 76 -14.41 18.69 13.52
C PHE A 76 -13.25 19.00 12.58
N PHE A 77 -12.12 18.32 12.76
CA PHE A 77 -10.97 18.39 11.88
C PHE A 77 -10.30 17.01 11.68
N PRO A 78 -9.80 16.71 10.47
CA PRO A 78 -8.83 15.65 10.20
C PRO A 78 -7.44 16.24 9.89
N VAL A 79 -6.36 15.70 10.48
CA VAL A 79 -4.97 16.10 10.27
C VAL A 79 -4.08 14.89 10.07
#